data_AF-A0A938MYA9-F1
#
_entry.id   AF-A0A938MYA9-F1
#
_cell.length_a   1.000
_cell.length_b   1.000
_cell.length_c   1.000
_cell.angle_alpha   90.00
_cell.angle_beta   90.00
_cell.angle_gamma   90.00
#
_symmetry.space_group_name_H-M   'P 1'
#
loop_
_entity.id
_entity.type
_entity.pdbx_description
1 polymer ?
#
loop_
_entity_poly.entity_id
_entity_poly.type
_entity_poly.pdbx_seq_one_letter_code
_entity_poly.pdbx_strand_id
1 'polypeptide(L)'
;MRTASVLFALPVVALLTASAVAQEGKKQKGKGVPISPLSQAMLRMEQLTDALKTLDLNEEQKEKLAQVKETVEPKMTEVVEKIGEVIGEENMKAYKEAAEKAKAAGKKGRQLAVDVEAAVKLTDEQKGKLDEIAKEAQKVVGGMRKKVEAMLTDEQKEKLQAAMTPPKREGKKKADK
;
A
#
# COMPACT_ATOMS: atom_id res chain seq x y z
N MET A 1 -40.51 -68.67 -16.40
CA MET A 1 -41.14 -67.66 -17.27
C MET A 1 -41.72 -66.54 -16.41
N ARG A 2 -41.68 -65.30 -16.94
CA ARG A 2 -42.37 -64.06 -16.50
C ARG A 2 -41.68 -63.27 -15.39
N THR A 3 -41.40 -61.96 -15.48
CA THR A 3 -41.22 -60.96 -16.57
C THR A 3 -40.74 -59.70 -15.85
N ALA A 4 -39.96 -58.86 -16.54
CA ALA A 4 -39.43 -57.61 -16.04
C ALA A 4 -40.51 -56.58 -15.63
N SER A 5 -40.15 -55.66 -14.73
CA SER A 5 -40.68 -54.30 -14.73
C SER A 5 -39.61 -53.34 -14.22
N VAL A 6 -39.20 -52.47 -15.15
CA VAL A 6 -38.27 -51.36 -15.02
C VAL A 6 -38.94 -50.24 -14.21
N LEU A 7 -38.23 -49.66 -13.24
CA LEU A 7 -38.50 -48.30 -12.78
C LEU A 7 -37.18 -47.57 -12.56
N PHE A 8 -36.96 -46.62 -13.45
CA PHE A 8 -35.84 -45.71 -13.56
C PHE A 8 -36.06 -44.56 -12.56
N ALA A 9 -35.18 -44.37 -11.59
CA ALA A 9 -35.20 -43.20 -10.71
C ALA A 9 -33.76 -42.70 -10.50
N LEU A 10 -33.36 -41.73 -11.32
CA LEU A 10 -32.19 -40.89 -11.15
C LEU A 10 -32.37 -39.96 -9.93
N PRO A 11 -31.45 -39.94 -8.95
CA PRO A 11 -31.26 -38.75 -8.14
C PRO A 11 -30.19 -37.89 -8.80
N VAL A 12 -30.62 -36.78 -9.41
CA VAL A 12 -29.74 -35.65 -9.75
C VAL A 12 -29.23 -35.07 -8.43
N VAL A 13 -28.01 -35.44 -8.04
CA VAL A 13 -27.28 -34.73 -6.98
C VAL A 13 -26.80 -33.42 -7.58
N ALA A 14 -27.57 -32.36 -7.35
CA ALA A 14 -27.11 -30.99 -7.55
C ALA A 14 -26.01 -30.69 -6.53
N LEU A 15 -24.76 -31.02 -6.89
CA LEU A 15 -23.58 -30.50 -6.21
C LEU A 15 -23.48 -29.01 -6.56
N LEU A 16 -24.11 -28.19 -5.72
CA LEU A 16 -23.84 -26.76 -5.60
C LEU A 16 -22.35 -26.59 -5.26
N THR A 17 -21.51 -26.36 -6.26
CA THR A 17 -20.20 -25.75 -6.06
C THR A 17 -20.42 -24.29 -5.68
N ALA A 18 -20.79 -24.07 -4.42
CA ALA A 18 -20.66 -22.77 -3.81
C ALA A 18 -19.17 -22.38 -3.90
N SER A 19 -18.87 -21.39 -4.74
CA SER A 19 -17.66 -20.60 -4.63
C SER A 19 -17.67 -19.95 -3.25
N ALA A 20 -17.13 -20.67 -2.28
CA ALA A 20 -16.83 -20.17 -0.95
C ALA A 20 -15.68 -19.16 -1.07
N VAL A 21 -15.95 -17.98 -1.62
CA VAL A 21 -15.17 -16.78 -1.37
C VAL A 21 -15.73 -16.14 -0.10
N ALA A 22 -15.60 -16.89 0.99
CA ALA A 22 -15.83 -16.43 2.35
C ALA A 22 -14.67 -16.95 3.21
N GLN A 23 -13.45 -16.54 2.87
CA GLN A 23 -12.38 -16.50 3.87
C GLN A 23 -12.59 -15.26 4.73
N GLU A 24 -13.42 -15.42 5.75
CA GLU A 24 -13.30 -14.66 6.98
C GLU A 24 -11.86 -14.77 7.52
N GLY A 25 -11.27 -13.63 7.88
CA GLY A 25 -10.58 -13.57 9.17
C GLY A 25 -9.09 -13.87 9.27
N LYS A 26 -8.29 -13.96 8.20
CA LYS A 26 -6.83 -13.74 8.33
C LYS A 26 -6.43 -12.40 7.74
N LYS A 27 -6.62 -11.34 8.56
CA LYS A 27 -5.78 -10.13 8.51
C LYS A 27 -4.32 -10.61 8.60
N GLN A 28 -3.69 -10.85 7.46
CA GLN A 28 -2.26 -11.08 7.39
C GLN A 28 -1.62 -9.85 8.01
N LYS A 29 -0.93 -10.06 9.15
CA LYS A 29 -0.36 -8.99 9.96
C LYS A 29 0.83 -8.39 9.20
N GLY A 30 0.59 -7.46 8.29
CA GLY A 30 1.63 -6.66 7.61
C GLY A 30 2.50 -5.78 8.54
N LYS A 31 2.29 -5.84 9.87
CA LYS A 31 3.09 -5.11 10.87
C LYS A 31 4.49 -5.71 11.11
N GLY A 32 4.81 -6.90 10.57
CA GLY A 32 6.10 -7.58 10.81
C GLY A 32 6.90 -7.94 9.55
N VAL A 33 6.32 -7.83 8.35
CA VAL A 33 7.06 -8.11 7.12
C VAL A 33 7.89 -6.87 6.75
N PRO A 34 9.22 -6.98 6.62
CA PRO A 34 10.05 -5.88 6.15
C PRO A 34 9.62 -5.54 4.72
N ILE A 35 9.61 -4.24 4.41
CA ILE A 35 9.44 -3.73 3.05
C ILE A 35 10.75 -3.07 2.64
N SER A 36 11.02 -2.99 1.34
CA SER A 36 12.22 -2.33 0.83
C SER A 36 12.28 -0.85 1.27
N PRO A 37 13.49 -0.26 1.32
CA PRO A 37 13.67 1.16 1.61
C PRO A 37 12.88 2.06 0.66
N LEU A 38 12.76 1.65 -0.62
CA LEU A 38 12.02 2.38 -1.64
C LEU A 38 10.51 2.38 -1.35
N SER A 39 9.90 1.21 -1.12
CA SER A 39 8.49 1.13 -0.76
C SER A 39 8.19 1.83 0.56
N GLN A 40 9.14 1.85 1.49
CA GLN A 40 8.98 2.60 2.71
C GLN A 40 8.96 4.12 2.47
N ALA A 41 9.77 4.63 1.53
CA ALA A 41 9.71 6.03 1.14
C ALA A 41 8.37 6.39 0.48
N MET A 42 7.92 5.56 -0.46
CA MET A 42 6.62 5.73 -1.14
C MET A 42 5.44 5.68 -0.15
N LEU A 43 5.46 4.73 0.79
CA LEU A 43 4.44 4.64 1.84
C LEU A 43 4.41 5.90 2.71
N ARG A 44 5.57 6.47 3.07
CA ARG A 44 5.62 7.72 3.84
C ARG A 44 5.06 8.91 3.07
N MET A 45 5.28 8.95 1.75
CA MET A 45 4.72 9.99 0.89
C MET A 45 3.19 9.88 0.80
N GLU A 46 2.68 8.67 0.62
CA GLU A 46 1.23 8.39 0.63
C GLU A 46 0.61 8.81 1.97
N GLN A 47 1.21 8.39 3.09
CA GLN A 47 0.76 8.76 4.44
C GLN A 47 0.76 10.28 4.67
N LEU A 48 1.80 10.98 4.22
CA LEU A 48 1.87 12.44 4.32
C LEU A 48 0.73 13.09 3.51
N THR A 49 0.51 12.61 2.27
CA THR A 49 -0.52 13.15 1.38
C THR A 49 -1.92 12.88 1.92
N ASP A 50 -2.18 11.69 2.46
CA ASP A 50 -3.46 11.35 3.06
C ASP A 50 -3.71 12.11 4.35
N ALA A 51 -2.69 12.29 5.19
CA ALA A 51 -2.81 13.11 6.38
C ALA A 51 -3.06 14.59 6.05
N LEU A 52 -2.48 15.12 4.97
CA LEU A 52 -2.76 16.49 4.53
C LEU A 52 -4.22 16.69 4.12
N LYS A 53 -4.89 15.66 3.58
CA LYS A 53 -6.32 15.71 3.24
C LYS A 53 -7.24 15.81 4.46
N THR A 54 -6.75 15.48 5.66
CA THR A 54 -7.54 15.56 6.91
C THR A 54 -7.31 16.86 7.67
N LEU A 55 -6.41 17.73 7.19
CA LEU A 55 -6.15 19.03 7.80
C LEU A 55 -7.00 20.11 7.14
N ASP A 56 -7.57 20.98 7.96
CA ASP A 56 -8.15 22.24 7.50
C ASP A 56 -7.01 23.23 7.22
N LEU A 57 -6.58 23.29 5.97
CA LEU A 57 -5.61 24.26 5.48
C LEU A 57 -6.31 25.55 5.05
N ASN A 58 -5.78 26.69 5.47
CA ASN A 58 -6.24 27.99 4.95
C ASN A 58 -5.71 28.24 3.53
N GLU A 59 -6.18 29.31 2.87
CA GLU A 59 -5.80 29.62 1.48
C GLU A 59 -4.28 29.83 1.31
N GLU A 60 -3.62 30.53 2.23
CA GLU A 60 -2.18 30.74 2.19
C GLU A 60 -1.40 29.41 2.29
N GLN A 61 -1.87 28.48 3.12
CA GLN A 61 -1.29 27.15 3.28
C GLN A 61 -1.52 26.28 2.04
N LYS A 62 -2.67 26.39 1.39
CA LYS A 62 -2.95 25.70 0.13
C LYS A 62 -2.03 26.20 -1.00
N GLU A 63 -1.80 27.52 -1.07
CA GLU A 63 -0.88 28.11 -2.05
C GLU A 63 0.56 27.64 -1.81
N LYS A 64 1.05 27.69 -0.56
CA LYS A 64 2.36 27.14 -0.20
C LYS A 64 2.46 25.64 -0.51
N LEU A 65 1.41 24.87 -0.26
CA LEU A 65 1.37 23.45 -0.60
C LEU A 65 1.47 23.22 -2.12
N ALA A 66 0.84 24.06 -2.94
CA ALA A 66 0.95 24.00 -4.39
C ALA A 66 2.40 24.24 -4.85
N GLN A 67 3.07 25.27 -4.33
CA GLN A 67 4.49 25.55 -4.61
C GLN A 67 5.41 24.39 -4.17
N VAL A 68 5.09 23.76 -3.03
CA VAL A 68 5.80 22.55 -2.59
C VAL A 68 5.63 21.42 -3.60
N LYS A 69 4.41 21.18 -4.11
CA LYS A 69 4.14 20.16 -5.12
C LYS A 69 4.91 20.42 -6.41
N GLU A 70 4.89 21.64 -6.93
CA GLU A 70 5.64 22.03 -8.14
C GLU A 70 7.15 21.75 -8.01
N THR A 71 7.72 21.87 -6.81
CA THR A 71 9.13 21.56 -6.58
C THR A 71 9.41 20.06 -6.42
N VAL A 72 8.42 19.29 -5.96
CA VAL A 72 8.57 17.88 -5.58
C VAL A 72 8.20 16.94 -6.72
N GLU A 73 7.16 17.25 -7.48
CA GLU A 73 6.68 16.48 -8.63
C GLU A 73 7.79 16.14 -9.62
N PRO A 74 8.60 17.08 -10.16
CA PRO A 74 9.65 16.74 -11.12
C PRO A 74 10.69 15.76 -10.52
N LYS A 75 11.01 15.91 -9.23
CA LYS A 75 11.97 15.02 -8.54
C LYS A 75 11.39 13.63 -8.32
N MET A 76 10.09 13.54 -8.06
CA MET A 76 9.41 12.25 -7.93
C MET A 76 9.23 11.57 -9.28
N THR A 77 8.97 12.31 -10.35
CA THR A 77 8.96 11.78 -11.72
C THR A 77 10.31 11.17 -12.07
N GLU A 78 11.42 11.88 -11.83
CA GLU A 78 12.77 11.36 -12.06
C GLU A 78 13.03 10.07 -11.27
N VAL A 79 12.61 10.01 -9.99
CA VAL A 79 12.69 8.78 -9.19
C VAL A 79 11.89 7.64 -9.81
N VAL A 80 10.67 7.89 -10.28
CA VAL A 80 9.81 6.88 -10.90
C VAL A 80 10.39 6.38 -12.23
N GLU A 81 10.96 7.27 -13.04
CA GLU A 81 11.65 6.91 -14.28
C GLU A 81 12.85 6.00 -14.00
N LYS A 82 13.72 6.38 -13.05
CA LYS A 82 14.87 5.54 -12.63
C LYS A 82 14.43 4.15 -12.13
N ILE A 83 13.32 4.09 -11.39
CA ILE A 83 12.76 2.79 -10.97
C ILE A 83 12.38 1.96 -12.20
N GLY A 84 11.69 2.56 -13.16
CA GLY A 84 11.28 1.90 -14.41
C GLY A 84 12.46 1.36 -15.21
N GLU A 85 13.52 2.14 -15.35
CA GLU A 85 14.76 1.73 -16.02
C GLU A 85 15.44 0.54 -15.34
N VAL A 86 15.42 0.50 -13.99
CA VAL A 86 16.07 -0.58 -13.22
C VAL A 86 15.26 -1.87 -13.26
N ILE A 87 13.95 -1.80 -13.05
CA ILE A 87 13.13 -3.01 -12.92
C ILE A 87 12.74 -3.59 -14.29
N GLY A 88 12.67 -2.74 -15.33
CA GLY A 88 12.25 -3.11 -16.67
C GLY A 88 10.73 -3.25 -16.83
N GLU A 89 10.27 -3.37 -18.07
CA GLU A 89 8.84 -3.36 -18.41
C GLU A 89 8.04 -4.52 -17.81
N GLU A 90 8.61 -5.74 -17.79
CA GLU A 90 7.94 -6.94 -17.29
C GLU A 90 7.63 -6.83 -15.79
N ASN A 91 8.63 -6.45 -14.99
CA ASN A 91 8.46 -6.22 -13.56
C ASN A 91 7.57 -5.01 -13.26
N MET A 92 7.61 -3.97 -14.10
CA MET A 92 6.69 -2.84 -13.98
C MET A 92 5.24 -3.25 -14.23
N LYS A 93 4.99 -4.14 -15.18
CA LYS A 93 3.66 -4.72 -15.41
C LYS A 93 3.22 -5.58 -14.23
N ALA A 94 4.10 -6.45 -13.72
CA ALA A 94 3.83 -7.27 -12.52
C ALA A 94 3.50 -6.40 -11.30
N TYR A 95 4.25 -5.30 -11.11
CA TYR A 95 4.00 -4.31 -10.07
C TYR A 95 2.58 -3.71 -10.20
N LYS A 96 2.21 -3.24 -11.40
CA LYS A 96 0.90 -2.64 -11.66
C LYS A 96 -0.24 -3.63 -11.42
N GLU A 97 -0.13 -4.85 -11.95
CA GLU A 97 -1.14 -5.89 -11.76
C GLU A 97 -1.31 -6.28 -10.29
N ALA A 98 -0.20 -6.40 -9.55
CA ALA A 98 -0.23 -6.70 -8.13
C ALA A 98 -0.87 -5.56 -7.33
N ALA A 99 -0.57 -4.31 -7.68
CA ALA A 99 -1.15 -3.15 -7.04
C ALA A 99 -2.67 -3.08 -7.27
N GLU A 100 -3.13 -3.30 -8.50
CA GLU A 100 -4.55 -3.32 -8.83
C GLU A 100 -5.29 -4.47 -8.13
N LYS A 101 -4.72 -5.68 -8.11
CA LYS A 101 -5.28 -6.82 -7.36
C LYS A 101 -5.35 -6.54 -5.86
N ALA A 102 -4.30 -5.97 -5.28
CA ALA A 102 -4.27 -5.62 -3.86
C ALA A 102 -5.31 -4.55 -3.52
N LYS A 103 -5.45 -3.50 -4.34
CA LYS A 103 -6.48 -2.47 -4.18
C LYS A 103 -7.89 -3.04 -4.31
N ALA A 104 -8.13 -3.88 -5.32
CA ALA A 104 -9.42 -4.56 -5.52
C ALA A 104 -9.79 -5.44 -4.31
N ALA A 105 -8.79 -6.02 -3.64
CA ALA A 105 -8.96 -6.75 -2.38
C ALA A 105 -9.04 -5.84 -1.13
N GLY A 106 -9.15 -4.52 -1.30
CA GLY A 106 -9.26 -3.54 -0.21
C GLY A 106 -7.97 -3.33 0.60
N LYS A 107 -6.82 -3.82 0.10
CA LYS A 107 -5.53 -3.66 0.79
C LYS A 107 -5.00 -2.25 0.55
N LYS A 108 -4.46 -1.64 1.60
CA LYS A 108 -3.92 -0.27 1.60
C LYS A 108 -2.61 -0.17 2.38
N GLY A 109 -1.88 0.90 2.14
CA GLY A 109 -0.63 1.23 2.84
C GLY A 109 0.33 0.05 2.88
N ARG A 110 0.79 -0.33 4.07
CA ARG A 110 1.83 -1.36 4.22
C ARG A 110 1.43 -2.73 3.68
N GLN A 111 0.16 -3.12 3.74
CA GLN A 111 -0.25 -4.43 3.21
C GLN A 111 -0.21 -4.44 1.68
N LEU A 112 -0.58 -3.33 1.04
CA LEU A 112 -0.43 -3.17 -0.40
C LEU A 112 1.05 -3.24 -0.78
N ALA A 113 1.93 -2.51 -0.08
CA ALA A 113 3.36 -2.52 -0.36
C ALA A 113 3.98 -3.92 -0.27
N VAL A 114 3.64 -4.70 0.76
CA VAL A 114 4.13 -6.08 0.93
C VAL A 114 3.68 -6.97 -0.23
N ASP A 115 2.42 -6.89 -0.63
CA ASP A 115 1.86 -7.70 -1.71
C ASP A 115 2.48 -7.36 -3.07
N VAL A 116 2.71 -6.08 -3.32
CA VAL A 116 3.31 -5.59 -4.55
C VAL A 116 4.77 -5.99 -4.64
N GLU A 117 5.56 -5.84 -3.57
CA GLU A 117 6.95 -6.31 -3.55
C GLU A 117 7.08 -7.81 -3.75
N ALA A 118 6.17 -8.60 -3.16
CA ALA A 118 6.18 -10.05 -3.32
C ALA A 118 5.88 -10.52 -4.75
N ALA A 119 5.23 -9.67 -5.56
CA ALA A 119 4.88 -10.00 -6.94
C ALA A 119 6.01 -9.71 -7.93
N VAL A 120 7.01 -8.90 -7.54
CA VAL A 120 8.11 -8.51 -8.42
C VAL A 120 9.34 -9.35 -8.11
N LYS A 121 9.97 -9.91 -9.15
CA LYS A 121 11.17 -10.74 -9.02
C LYS A 121 12.40 -9.95 -9.44
N LEU A 122 13.03 -9.31 -8.46
CA LEU A 122 14.22 -8.49 -8.68
C LEU A 122 15.50 -9.30 -8.48
N THR A 123 16.48 -9.10 -9.36
CA THR A 123 17.85 -9.57 -9.15
C THR A 123 18.52 -8.78 -8.02
N ASP A 124 19.61 -9.30 -7.46
CA ASP A 124 20.33 -8.59 -6.39
C ASP A 124 20.97 -7.29 -6.89
N GLU A 125 21.38 -7.25 -8.17
CA GLU A 125 21.84 -6.01 -8.82
C GLU A 125 20.72 -4.97 -8.90
N GLN A 126 19.51 -5.38 -9.30
CA GLN A 126 18.35 -4.49 -9.35
C GLN A 126 17.99 -3.97 -7.96
N LYS A 127 18.00 -4.84 -6.93
CA LYS A 127 17.76 -4.41 -5.54
C LYS A 127 18.80 -3.37 -5.09
N GLY A 128 20.08 -3.58 -5.38
CA GLY A 128 21.14 -2.63 -5.06
C GLY A 128 20.92 -1.25 -5.72
N LYS A 129 20.54 -1.24 -7.00
CA LYS A 129 20.21 0.02 -7.71
C LYS A 129 18.96 0.70 -7.11
N LEU A 130 17.94 -0.08 -6.75
CA LEU A 130 16.75 0.46 -6.09
C LEU A 130 17.04 1.02 -4.69
N ASP A 131 18.00 0.48 -3.95
CA ASP A 131 18.41 1.01 -2.65
C ASP A 131 19.08 2.38 -2.77
N GLU A 132 19.85 2.62 -3.83
CA GLU A 132 20.39 3.95 -4.13
C GLU A 132 19.28 4.94 -4.52
N ILE A 133 18.36 4.52 -5.39
CA ILE A 133 17.18 5.32 -5.75
C ILE A 133 16.30 5.58 -4.51
N ALA A 134 16.23 4.64 -3.57
CA ALA A 134 15.50 4.81 -2.33
C ALA A 134 16.06 5.96 -1.48
N LYS A 135 17.37 6.19 -1.47
CA LYS A 135 17.96 7.35 -0.76
C LYS A 135 17.52 8.67 -1.37
N GLU A 136 17.43 8.74 -2.71
CA GLU A 136 16.90 9.90 -3.41
C GLU A 136 15.42 10.13 -3.04
N ALA A 137 14.60 9.07 -3.14
CA ALA A 137 13.20 9.12 -2.76
C ALA A 137 13.01 9.56 -1.29
N GLN A 138 13.81 9.02 -0.36
CA GLN A 138 13.79 9.41 1.04
C GLN A 138 14.15 10.89 1.25
N LYS A 139 15.14 11.39 0.50
CA LYS A 139 15.53 12.80 0.56
C LYS A 139 14.43 13.71 0.03
N VAL A 140 13.78 13.34 -1.07
CA VAL A 140 12.65 14.09 -1.65
C VAL A 140 11.48 14.11 -0.67
N VAL A 141 11.05 12.95 -0.16
CA VAL A 141 9.93 12.83 0.78
C VAL A 141 10.24 13.53 2.10
N GLY A 142 11.45 13.40 2.62
CA GLY A 142 11.88 14.10 3.83
C GLY A 142 11.92 15.63 3.64
N GLY A 143 12.37 16.10 2.47
CA GLY A 143 12.34 17.52 2.11
C GLY A 143 10.92 18.06 1.96
N MET A 144 10.04 17.31 1.29
CA MET A 144 8.62 17.64 1.18
C MET A 144 8.00 17.77 2.57
N ARG A 145 8.23 16.78 3.45
CA ARG A 145 7.71 16.79 4.82
C ARG A 145 8.16 18.04 5.59
N LYS A 146 9.45 18.39 5.55
CA LYS A 146 9.96 19.58 6.23
C LYS A 146 9.31 20.87 5.73
N LYS A 147 9.14 21.00 4.41
CA LYS A 147 8.47 22.17 3.82
C LYS A 147 6.99 22.25 4.22
N VAL A 148 6.31 21.11 4.25
CA VAL A 148 4.93 21.01 4.72
C VAL A 148 4.85 21.40 6.20
N GLU A 149 5.68 20.82 7.07
CA GLU A 149 5.67 21.16 8.50
C GLU A 149 5.95 22.65 8.75
N ALA A 150 6.80 23.29 7.96
CA ALA A 150 7.12 24.71 8.10
C ALA A 150 5.96 25.68 7.82
N MET A 151 4.95 25.26 7.03
CA MET A 151 3.77 26.09 6.74
C MET A 151 2.57 25.81 7.66
N LEU A 152 2.64 24.75 8.49
CA LEU A 152 1.56 24.36 9.38
C LEU A 152 1.66 25.07 10.74
N THR A 153 0.51 25.30 11.37
CA THR A 153 0.43 25.68 12.79
C THR A 153 0.87 24.51 13.66
N ASP A 154 1.21 24.78 14.93
CA ASP A 154 1.63 23.72 15.84
C ASP A 154 0.52 22.68 16.06
N GLU A 155 -0.74 23.12 16.19
CA GLU A 155 -1.89 22.21 16.25
C GLU A 155 -2.04 21.33 15.00
N GLN A 156 -1.81 21.88 13.81
CA GLN A 156 -1.86 21.12 12.57
C GLN A 156 -0.68 20.13 12.46
N LYS A 157 0.51 20.49 12.96
CA LYS A 157 1.66 19.56 13.02
C LYS A 157 1.37 18.37 13.94
N GLU A 158 0.74 18.61 15.09
CA GLU A 158 0.33 17.52 15.98
C GLU A 158 -0.70 16.59 15.32
N LYS A 159 -1.72 17.16 14.66
CA LYS A 159 -2.70 16.39 13.88
C LYS A 159 -2.05 15.59 12.76
N LEU A 160 -1.10 16.21 12.05
CA LEU A 160 -0.31 15.54 11.00
C LEU A 160 0.46 14.35 11.57
N GLN A 161 1.18 14.54 12.68
CA GLN A 161 1.96 13.47 13.32
C GLN A 161 1.07 12.34 13.83
N ALA A 162 -0.08 12.67 14.41
CA ALA A 162 -1.06 11.69 14.87
C ALA A 162 -1.61 10.85 13.71
N ALA A 163 -1.93 11.49 12.57
CA ALA A 163 -2.44 10.81 11.38
C ALA A 163 -1.39 9.91 10.69
N MET A 164 -0.11 10.30 10.72
CA MET A 164 0.98 9.51 10.15
C MET A 164 1.40 8.32 11.04
N THR A 165 1.11 8.38 12.34
CA THR A 165 1.45 7.30 13.28
C THR A 165 0.32 6.28 13.30
N PRO A 166 0.59 4.98 13.10
CA PRO A 166 -0.47 3.97 13.22
C PRO A 166 -1.05 4.02 14.65
N PRO A 167 -2.38 3.88 14.82
CA PRO A 167 -2.99 3.99 16.14
C PRO A 167 -2.30 3.04 17.13
N LYS A 168 -1.89 3.59 18.29
CA LYS A 168 -1.50 2.78 19.44
C LYS A 168 -2.67 1.85 19.72
N ARG A 169 -2.42 0.53 19.77
CA ARG A 169 -3.43 -0.41 20.24
C ARG A 169 -3.62 -0.16 21.72
N GLU A 170 -4.56 0.69 22.09
CA GLU A 170 -5.13 0.65 23.43
C GLU A 170 -5.87 -0.69 23.57
N GLY A 171 -5.51 -1.47 24.59
CA GLY A 171 -6.20 -2.73 24.91
C GLY A 171 -5.48 -4.03 24.51
N LYS A 172 -4.24 -4.23 24.97
CA LYS A 172 -3.94 -5.50 25.66
C LYS A 172 -3.79 -5.17 27.14
N LYS A 173 -4.92 -5.00 27.84
CA LYS A 173 -4.92 -5.22 29.29
C LYS A 173 -4.39 -6.64 29.49
N LYS A 174 -3.32 -6.74 30.27
CA LYS A 174 -2.86 -7.98 30.87
C LYS A 174 -4.11 -8.63 31.48
N ALA A 175 -4.42 -9.85 31.06
CA ALA A 175 -5.20 -10.75 31.90
C ALA A 175 -4.27 -11.06 33.07
N ASP A 176 -4.46 -10.32 34.15
CA ASP A 176 -3.84 -10.56 35.44
C ASP A 176 -4.86 -11.38 36.24
N LYS A 177 -4.36 -12.53 36.74
CA LYS A 177 -4.98 -13.50 37.64
C LYS A 177 -5.91 -14.57 37.07
#